data_AF-L1K529-F1
#
_entry.id   AF-L1K529-F1
#
_cell.length_a   1.000
_cell.length_b   1.000
_cell.length_c   1.000
_cell.angle_alpha   90.00
_cell.angle_beta   90.00
_cell.angle_gamma   90.00
#
_symmetry.space_group_name_H-M   'P 1'
#
loop_
_entity.id
_entity.type
_entity.pdbx_description
1 polymer ?
#
loop_
_entity_poly.entity_id
_entity_poly.type
_entity_poly.pdbx_seq_one_letter_code
_entity_poly.pdbx_strand_id
1 'polypeptide(L)'
;FQFLSFSRPVGLQLLSSANINQNSSTLDLTSPSNNSIGAVWYSIPQRVAQGFVMDFRFLLHSFSSVCNSWNYGTNSNEYCTLRRGEGFAFMLVGGGDGMPAYGDGGAQLGYGGLRKSLAIEFDVTVNPQLGDAGQNHISIHSRGSEPNSAAHTFSIAQTPQLPILFDGNEHHVRIRYDHSIPSSYLKDPCFKVSQYGARFLSSSPRRDLGSLTVWIDDFDRPVLVTALNLMSFLAYPPQGTAWVGFTASTGSEFMVASIREWNLQVGACMDDCNDNGFCLDGFCICDEGFRGSSCRDVNV
;
A
#
# COMPACT_ATOMS: atom_id res chain seq x y z
N PHE A 1 11.53 10.79 -2.26
CA PHE A 1 12.67 10.52 -1.35
C PHE A 1 13.23 9.12 -1.63
N GLN A 2 14.41 8.78 -1.10
CA GLN A 2 15.02 7.47 -1.31
C GLN A 2 15.64 6.94 0.00
N PHE A 3 15.19 5.77 0.45
CA PHE A 3 15.77 5.03 1.58
C PHE A 3 16.22 3.66 1.07
N LEU A 4 17.53 3.49 0.85
CA LEU A 4 18.14 2.20 0.49
C LEU A 4 18.38 1.31 1.72
N SER A 5 18.30 1.90 2.91
CA SER A 5 18.27 1.25 4.22
C SER A 5 17.81 2.28 5.25
N PHE A 6 17.55 1.83 6.47
CA PHE A 6 17.18 2.70 7.59
C PHE A 6 18.34 2.97 8.56
N SER A 7 19.58 2.82 8.10
CA SER A 7 20.79 3.21 8.86
C SER A 7 20.84 4.72 9.15
N ARG A 8 20.22 5.55 8.29
CA ARG A 8 20.08 7.01 8.44
C ARG A 8 18.66 7.46 8.09
N PRO A 9 17.68 7.27 8.98
CA PRO A 9 16.25 7.48 8.71
C PRO A 9 15.83 8.96 8.83
N VAL A 10 16.61 9.88 8.25
CA VAL A 10 16.34 11.33 8.34
C VAL A 10 15.04 11.66 7.62
N GLY A 11 14.18 12.44 8.27
CA GLY A 11 12.87 12.82 7.72
C GLY A 11 11.79 11.77 7.92
N LEU A 12 12.02 10.75 8.74
CA LEU A 12 10.98 9.83 9.20
C LEU A 12 10.45 10.25 10.57
N GLN A 13 9.15 10.07 10.74
CA GLN A 13 8.45 10.29 12.00
C GLN A 13 7.74 8.99 12.37
N LEU A 14 8.20 8.38 13.46
CA LEU A 14 7.75 7.09 13.95
C LEU A 14 6.76 7.32 15.09
N LEU A 15 5.61 6.66 15.03
CA LEU A 15 4.53 6.80 15.99
C LEU A 15 4.22 5.46 16.63
N SER A 16 3.85 5.52 17.92
CA SER A 16 3.48 4.35 18.72
C SER A 16 4.61 3.31 18.75
N SER A 17 4.36 2.06 18.32
CA SER A 17 5.34 0.97 18.40
C SER A 17 6.30 0.87 17.22
N ALA A 18 6.10 1.68 16.16
CA ALA A 18 7.01 1.65 15.02
C ALA A 18 8.43 2.06 15.45
N ASN A 19 9.43 1.33 14.99
CA ASN A 19 10.81 1.51 15.44
C ASN A 19 11.84 1.26 14.32
N ILE A 20 13.02 1.88 14.43
CA ILE A 20 14.17 1.56 13.58
C ILE A 20 15.00 0.47 14.27
N ASN A 21 15.11 -0.68 13.64
CA ASN A 21 15.98 -1.75 14.08
C ASN A 21 17.41 -1.47 13.63
N GLN A 22 18.24 -0.98 14.54
CA GLN A 22 19.61 -0.57 14.24
C GLN A 22 20.51 -1.73 13.81
N ASN A 23 20.21 -2.96 14.24
CA ASN A 23 21.03 -4.13 13.92
C ASN A 23 20.83 -4.58 12.47
N SER A 24 19.58 -4.59 12.00
CA SER A 24 19.22 -4.98 10.63
C SER A 24 19.12 -3.78 9.67
N SER A 25 19.19 -2.54 10.19
CA SER A 25 18.90 -1.31 9.43
C SER A 25 17.54 -1.34 8.73
N THR A 26 16.54 -1.92 9.40
CA THR A 26 15.14 -2.00 8.93
C THR A 26 14.24 -1.06 9.73
N LEU A 27 13.10 -0.73 9.13
CA LEU A 27 12.00 -0.07 9.80
C LEU A 27 10.95 -1.13 10.18
N ASP A 28 10.81 -1.41 11.46
CA ASP A 28 9.83 -2.36 11.99
C ASP A 28 8.53 -1.60 12.27
N LEU A 29 7.43 -1.98 11.61
CA LEU A 29 6.17 -1.23 11.68
C LEU A 29 5.38 -1.47 12.98
N THR A 30 5.66 -2.57 13.68
CA THR A 30 5.09 -2.90 14.99
C THR A 30 6.14 -3.55 15.89
N SER A 31 5.91 -3.54 17.20
CA SER A 31 6.63 -4.42 18.12
C SER A 31 6.14 -5.86 18.01
N PRO A 32 6.98 -6.88 18.28
CA PRO A 32 6.59 -8.30 18.32
C PRO A 32 5.78 -8.63 19.58
N SER A 33 4.60 -8.02 19.71
CA SER A 33 3.70 -8.13 20.86
C SER A 33 2.25 -8.07 20.42
N ASN A 34 1.34 -8.62 21.23
CA ASN A 34 -0.10 -8.50 21.00
C ASN A 34 -0.57 -7.04 21.05
N ASN A 35 -1.62 -6.73 20.29
CA ASN A 35 -2.30 -5.42 20.26
C ASN A 35 -1.36 -4.23 20.01
N SER A 36 -0.29 -4.46 19.24
CA SER A 36 0.66 -3.44 18.83
C SER A 36 0.08 -2.65 17.67
N ILE A 37 0.32 -1.34 17.66
CA ILE A 37 -0.04 -0.45 16.55
C ILE A 37 1.17 0.42 16.28
N GLY A 38 1.53 0.60 15.02
CA GLY A 38 2.57 1.54 14.64
C GLY A 38 2.24 2.24 13.34
N ALA A 39 2.80 3.44 13.20
CA ALA A 39 2.72 4.21 11.97
C ALA A 39 4.04 4.95 11.75
N VAL A 40 4.44 5.07 10.48
CA VAL A 40 5.62 5.82 10.08
C VAL A 40 5.22 6.72 8.93
N TRP A 41 5.63 7.99 9.00
CA TRP A 41 5.38 8.94 7.92
C TRP A 41 6.68 9.63 7.50
N TYR A 42 6.79 9.91 6.21
CA TYR A 42 7.77 10.87 5.73
C TYR A 42 7.34 12.28 6.13
N SER A 43 8.25 13.04 6.72
CA SER A 43 7.95 14.30 7.43
C SER A 43 7.55 15.46 6.51
N ILE A 44 7.62 15.28 5.20
CA ILE A 44 7.28 16.30 4.20
C ILE A 44 6.17 15.74 3.29
N PRO A 45 5.00 16.39 3.18
CA PRO A 45 3.97 16.00 2.23
C PRO A 45 4.50 15.97 0.79
N GLN A 46 4.08 14.97 0.01
CA GLN A 46 4.59 14.68 -1.34
C GLN A 46 3.51 14.98 -2.40
N ARG A 47 3.90 15.53 -3.55
CA ARG A 47 2.99 15.93 -4.65
C ARG A 47 2.50 14.72 -5.45
N VAL A 48 1.64 13.91 -4.85
CA VAL A 48 1.16 12.64 -5.44
C VAL A 48 0.13 12.81 -6.57
N ALA A 49 -0.50 13.98 -6.69
CA ALA A 49 -1.52 14.23 -7.71
C ALA A 49 -1.03 14.13 -9.16
N GLN A 50 0.25 14.43 -9.37
CA GLN A 50 0.93 14.40 -10.68
C GLN A 50 1.32 12.98 -11.12
N GLY A 51 0.99 11.96 -10.33
CA GLY A 51 1.50 10.61 -10.53
C GLY A 51 2.71 10.34 -9.67
N PHE A 52 2.91 9.07 -9.35
CA PHE A 52 4.06 8.63 -8.58
C PHE A 52 4.41 7.17 -8.86
N VAL A 53 5.67 6.83 -8.62
CA VAL A 53 6.16 5.47 -8.48
C VAL A 53 6.71 5.31 -7.07
N MET A 54 6.21 4.30 -6.37
CA MET A 54 6.56 3.93 -5.02
C MET A 54 7.13 2.52 -5.06
N ASP A 55 8.38 2.36 -4.63
CA ASP A 55 9.05 1.07 -4.50
C ASP A 55 9.42 0.83 -3.04
N PHE A 56 9.09 -0.34 -2.51
CA PHE A 56 9.55 -0.74 -1.18
C PHE A 56 9.75 -2.25 -1.08
N ARG A 57 10.64 -2.64 -0.18
CA ARG A 57 10.89 -4.05 0.16
C ARG A 57 10.46 -4.32 1.58
N PHE A 58 9.77 -5.43 1.79
CA PHE A 58 9.34 -5.84 3.12
C PHE A 58 9.61 -7.32 3.39
N LEU A 59 9.72 -7.65 4.67
CA LEU A 59 9.79 -9.02 5.19
C LEU A 59 8.79 -9.16 6.35
N LEU A 60 8.03 -10.26 6.35
CA LEU A 60 7.17 -10.65 7.46
C LEU A 60 7.90 -11.66 8.35
N HIS A 61 8.06 -11.33 9.64
CA HIS A 61 8.79 -12.20 10.58
C HIS A 61 8.28 -12.05 12.02
N SER A 62 8.97 -12.70 12.97
CA SER A 62 8.63 -12.65 14.40
C SER A 62 7.16 -13.00 14.66
N PHE A 63 6.71 -14.10 14.05
CA PHE A 63 5.37 -14.64 14.22
C PHE A 63 5.16 -15.11 15.66
N SER A 64 3.96 -14.86 16.20
CA SER A 64 3.57 -15.48 17.47
C SER A 64 3.43 -16.99 17.31
N SER A 65 3.36 -17.71 18.43
CA SER A 65 3.17 -19.16 18.42
C SER A 65 2.24 -19.59 19.54
N VAL A 66 1.37 -20.55 19.24
CA VAL A 66 0.59 -21.26 20.25
C VAL A 66 1.21 -22.63 20.45
N CYS A 67 1.67 -22.91 21.66
CA CYS A 67 2.30 -24.17 22.03
C CYS A 67 1.35 -25.01 22.87
N ASN A 68 1.19 -26.27 22.49
CA ASN A 68 0.41 -27.24 23.25
C ASN A 68 1.36 -28.28 23.84
N SER A 69 1.19 -28.55 25.12
CA SER A 69 1.95 -29.57 25.83
C SER A 69 1.12 -30.84 26.02
N TRP A 70 1.72 -32.00 25.82
CA TRP A 70 1.13 -33.29 26.14
C TRP A 70 2.15 -34.20 26.81
N ASN A 71 1.67 -35.01 27.78
CA ASN A 71 2.51 -35.93 28.54
C ASN A 71 2.38 -37.36 28.02
N TYR A 72 3.51 -38.00 27.74
CA TYR A 72 3.58 -39.44 27.47
C TYR A 72 4.52 -40.09 28.49
N GLY A 73 3.93 -40.72 29.52
CA GLY A 73 4.68 -41.22 30.67
C GLY A 73 5.31 -40.08 31.47
N THR A 74 6.63 -40.14 31.68
CA THR A 74 7.41 -39.07 32.35
C THR A 74 7.90 -37.98 31.39
N ASN A 75 7.65 -38.12 30.08
CA ASN A 75 8.09 -37.16 29.08
C ASN A 75 7.01 -36.11 28.83
N SER A 76 7.37 -34.84 29.01
CA SER A 76 6.60 -33.70 28.52
C SER A 76 7.03 -33.38 27.09
N ASN A 77 6.11 -33.51 26.14
CA ASN A 77 6.32 -33.10 24.76
C ASN A 77 5.57 -31.79 24.51
N GLU A 78 6.17 -30.89 23.73
CA GLU A 78 5.57 -29.63 23.32
C GLU A 78 5.64 -29.50 21.81
N TYR A 79 4.55 -29.05 21.19
CA TYR A 79 4.55 -28.65 19.80
C TYR A 79 3.93 -27.25 19.66
N CYS A 80 4.58 -26.40 18.87
CA CYS A 80 4.15 -25.03 18.63
C CYS A 80 3.68 -24.86 17.21
N THR A 81 2.53 -24.21 17.04
CA THR A 81 2.03 -23.77 15.73
C THR A 81 2.24 -22.27 15.60
N LEU A 82 2.88 -21.85 14.51
CA LEU A 82 3.01 -20.44 14.17
C LEU A 82 1.62 -19.83 13.94
N ARG A 83 1.48 -18.62 14.47
CA ARG A 83 0.29 -17.77 14.43
C ARG A 83 0.69 -16.43 13.85
N ARG A 84 -0.25 -15.76 13.21
CA ARG A 84 0.03 -14.50 12.52
C ARG A 84 -1.18 -13.61 12.61
N GLY A 85 -0.91 -12.33 12.68
CA GLY A 85 -1.91 -11.28 12.63
C GLY A 85 -1.22 -9.92 12.70
N GLU A 86 -1.67 -8.90 11.97
CA GLU A 86 -2.82 -8.89 11.04
C GLU A 86 -2.31 -8.65 9.61
N GLY A 87 -1.53 -7.60 9.44
CA GLY A 87 -0.96 -7.16 8.17
C GLY A 87 -0.39 -5.74 8.31
N PHE A 88 -0.21 -5.05 7.20
CA PHE A 88 0.16 -3.64 7.18
C PHE A 88 -0.46 -2.93 5.97
N ALA A 89 -0.37 -1.61 5.93
CA ALA A 89 -0.86 -0.82 4.80
C ALA A 89 0.15 0.27 4.41
N PHE A 90 0.32 0.45 3.10
CA PHE A 90 0.88 1.69 2.55
C PHE A 90 -0.21 2.76 2.53
N MET A 91 0.12 3.96 2.97
CA MET A 91 -0.85 5.02 3.24
C MET A 91 -0.53 6.30 2.48
N LEU A 92 -1.58 6.87 1.88
CA LEU A 92 -1.65 8.25 1.44
C LEU A 92 -2.72 8.96 2.28
N VAL A 93 -2.36 10.06 2.94
CA VAL A 93 -3.30 10.85 3.73
C VAL A 93 -3.27 12.32 3.28
N GLY A 94 -4.41 12.82 2.84
CA GLY A 94 -4.57 14.19 2.37
C GLY A 94 -5.09 15.13 3.44
N GLY A 95 -4.72 16.41 3.30
CA GLY A 95 -5.26 17.52 4.08
C GLY A 95 -4.85 17.55 5.57
N GLY A 96 -5.02 18.72 6.18
CA GLY A 96 -4.71 18.98 7.60
C GLY A 96 -3.45 19.84 7.80
N ASP A 97 -3.45 20.63 8.87
CA ASP A 97 -2.32 21.50 9.26
C ASP A 97 -1.20 20.74 10.00
N GLY A 98 -1.27 19.41 10.02
CA GLY A 98 -0.39 18.55 10.81
C GLY A 98 -0.26 17.14 10.26
N MET A 99 0.79 16.46 10.73
CA MET A 99 1.10 15.08 10.36
C MET A 99 0.01 14.10 10.84
N PRO A 100 -0.32 13.05 10.07
CA PRO A 100 -1.33 12.09 10.46
C PRO A 100 -0.93 11.34 11.73
N ALA A 101 -1.93 11.00 12.54
CA ALA A 101 -1.79 10.05 13.63
C ALA A 101 -1.76 8.60 13.09
N TYR A 102 -1.83 7.63 13.99
CA TYR A 102 -2.21 6.25 13.67
C TYR A 102 -3.71 6.05 13.92
N GLY A 103 -4.30 5.07 13.23
CA GLY A 103 -5.70 4.66 13.33
C GLY A 103 -5.92 3.48 14.28
N ASP A 104 -7.07 2.83 14.13
CA ASP A 104 -7.51 1.70 14.95
C ASP A 104 -6.64 0.44 14.74
N GLY A 105 -6.45 -0.35 15.80
CA GLY A 105 -5.62 -1.56 15.78
C GLY A 105 -6.36 -2.85 15.38
N GLY A 106 -5.68 -3.99 15.53
CA GLY A 106 -6.15 -5.30 15.09
C GLY A 106 -6.38 -5.31 13.58
N ALA A 107 -7.49 -5.91 13.16
CA ALA A 107 -7.91 -6.02 11.76
C ALA A 107 -8.22 -4.67 11.07
N GLN A 108 -7.93 -3.52 11.70
CA GLN A 108 -7.95 -2.21 11.04
C GLN A 108 -6.56 -1.70 10.65
N LEU A 109 -5.51 -2.51 10.90
CA LEU A 109 -4.12 -2.33 10.45
C LEU A 109 -3.50 -0.95 10.73
N GLY A 110 -3.98 -0.26 11.76
CA GLY A 110 -3.50 1.06 12.12
C GLY A 110 -3.93 2.18 11.16
N TYR A 111 -4.80 1.93 10.18
CA TYR A 111 -5.37 2.99 9.32
C TYR A 111 -6.88 3.18 9.49
N GLY A 112 -7.60 2.23 10.10
CA GLY A 112 -9.01 2.40 10.42
C GLY A 112 -9.25 3.71 11.18
N GLY A 113 -10.29 4.45 10.82
CA GLY A 113 -10.58 5.74 11.42
C GLY A 113 -9.84 6.93 10.78
N LEU A 114 -8.73 6.73 10.08
CA LEU A 114 -8.02 7.82 9.41
C LEU A 114 -8.87 8.39 8.27
N ARG A 115 -9.12 9.70 8.30
CA ARG A 115 -9.92 10.42 7.30
C ARG A 115 -9.06 10.85 6.11
N LYS A 116 -9.71 11.15 4.97
CA LYS A 116 -9.06 11.73 3.78
C LYS A 116 -7.88 10.86 3.31
N SER A 117 -8.07 9.54 3.36
CA SER A 117 -6.99 8.59 3.22
C SER A 117 -7.27 7.57 2.13
N LEU A 118 -6.21 7.09 1.51
CA LEU A 118 -6.19 5.89 0.70
C LEU A 118 -5.17 4.93 1.30
N ALA A 119 -5.63 3.72 1.61
CA ALA A 119 -4.84 2.62 2.13
C ALA A 119 -4.67 1.57 1.04
N ILE A 120 -3.45 1.03 0.89
CA ILE A 120 -3.17 -0.17 0.13
C ILE A 120 -2.72 -1.20 1.15
N GLU A 121 -3.65 -2.06 1.52
CA GLU A 121 -3.54 -3.09 2.55
C GLU A 121 -2.86 -4.34 2.00
N PHE A 122 -1.96 -4.90 2.81
CA PHE A 122 -1.31 -6.20 2.64
C PHE A 122 -1.71 -7.04 3.84
N ASP A 123 -2.82 -7.77 3.68
CA ASP A 123 -3.44 -8.55 4.75
C ASP A 123 -3.11 -10.03 4.58
N VAL A 124 -2.61 -10.63 5.66
CA VAL A 124 -2.19 -12.04 5.73
C VAL A 124 -3.05 -12.85 6.70
N THR A 125 -4.18 -12.28 7.11
CA THR A 125 -5.14 -12.82 8.05
C THR A 125 -6.51 -12.93 7.37
N VAL A 126 -7.35 -13.84 7.86
CA VAL A 126 -8.76 -13.89 7.41
C VAL A 126 -9.63 -13.42 8.57
N ASN A 127 -10.35 -12.34 8.32
CA ASN A 127 -11.38 -11.77 9.16
C ASN A 127 -12.73 -11.89 8.42
N PRO A 128 -13.48 -13.01 8.56
CA PRO A 128 -14.75 -13.20 7.87
C PRO A 128 -15.77 -12.08 8.13
N GLN A 129 -15.69 -11.45 9.31
CA GLN A 129 -16.52 -10.31 9.69
C GLN A 129 -16.25 -9.03 8.88
N LEU A 130 -15.05 -8.91 8.31
CA LEU A 130 -14.68 -7.80 7.43
C LEU A 130 -14.90 -8.13 5.95
N GLY A 131 -15.12 -9.40 5.61
CA GLY A 131 -15.45 -9.84 4.25
C GLY A 131 -14.24 -10.17 3.38
N ASP A 132 -13.12 -10.56 3.99
CA ASP A 132 -11.84 -10.74 3.31
C ASP A 132 -11.86 -11.80 2.21
N ALA A 133 -11.10 -11.52 1.16
CA ALA A 133 -10.85 -12.47 0.09
C ALA A 133 -9.69 -13.40 0.44
N GLY A 134 -9.92 -14.36 1.34
CA GLY A 134 -8.95 -15.44 1.60
C GLY A 134 -7.76 -15.04 2.46
N GLN A 135 -6.83 -15.98 2.66
CA GLN A 135 -5.77 -15.93 3.69
C GLN A 135 -4.64 -14.93 3.45
N ASN A 136 -4.53 -14.41 2.24
CA ASN A 136 -3.49 -13.49 1.85
C ASN A 136 -4.02 -12.69 0.67
N HIS A 137 -4.18 -11.39 0.84
CA HIS A 137 -4.73 -10.55 -0.20
C HIS A 137 -4.22 -9.12 -0.08
N ILE A 138 -4.37 -8.40 -1.19
CA ILE A 138 -4.21 -6.95 -1.21
C ILE A 138 -5.55 -6.33 -1.49
N SER A 139 -5.83 -5.24 -0.78
CA SER A 139 -7.03 -4.45 -0.98
C SER A 139 -6.71 -2.95 -0.93
N ILE A 140 -7.39 -2.18 -1.78
CA ILE A 140 -7.28 -0.72 -1.80
C ILE A 140 -8.51 -0.16 -1.10
N HIS A 141 -8.33 0.57 -0.01
CA HIS A 141 -9.42 1.10 0.82
C HIS A 141 -9.41 2.63 0.86
N SER A 142 -10.57 3.23 0.66
CA SER A 142 -10.81 4.64 0.98
C SER A 142 -12.27 4.86 1.29
N ARG A 143 -12.57 5.88 2.08
CA ARG A 143 -13.93 6.40 2.27
C ARG A 143 -14.03 7.88 1.93
N GLY A 144 -13.12 8.38 1.10
CA GLY A 144 -13.02 9.81 0.83
C GLY A 144 -12.65 10.59 2.09
N SER A 145 -13.41 11.65 2.35
CA SER A 145 -13.25 12.47 3.55
C SER A 145 -13.70 11.79 4.85
N GLU A 146 -14.41 10.67 4.77
CA GLU A 146 -14.90 9.94 5.94
C GLU A 146 -13.80 9.06 6.58
N PRO A 147 -13.98 8.62 7.84
CA PRO A 147 -13.04 7.71 8.48
C PRO A 147 -12.92 6.42 7.67
N ASN A 148 -11.71 6.04 7.28
CA ASN A 148 -11.44 4.83 6.51
C ASN A 148 -11.66 3.56 7.34
N SER A 149 -11.76 2.41 6.69
CA SER A 149 -11.96 1.12 7.36
C SER A 149 -11.48 -0.03 6.49
N ALA A 150 -10.92 -1.06 7.12
CA ALA A 150 -10.52 -2.32 6.47
C ALA A 150 -11.70 -3.25 6.12
N ALA A 151 -12.95 -2.88 6.46
CA ALA A 151 -14.09 -3.65 6.00
C ALA A 151 -14.16 -3.66 4.46
N HIS A 152 -14.22 -4.85 3.86
CA HIS A 152 -14.21 -5.05 2.41
C HIS A 152 -15.45 -4.46 1.70
N THR A 153 -16.48 -4.08 2.45
CA THR A 153 -17.59 -3.25 1.95
C THR A 153 -17.13 -1.86 1.47
N PHE A 154 -15.95 -1.40 1.92
CA PHE A 154 -15.29 -0.16 1.51
C PHE A 154 -14.02 -0.40 0.66
N SER A 155 -13.74 -1.65 0.27
CA SER A 155 -12.67 -1.96 -0.69
C SER A 155 -13.03 -1.36 -2.05
N ILE A 156 -12.11 -0.64 -2.67
CA ILE A 156 -12.19 -0.11 -4.04
C ILE A 156 -11.87 -1.22 -5.05
N ALA A 157 -10.83 -1.98 -4.77
CA ALA A 157 -10.33 -3.08 -5.59
C ALA A 157 -9.49 -4.00 -4.70
N GLN A 158 -9.52 -5.29 -4.99
CA GLN A 158 -8.81 -6.29 -4.21
C GLN A 158 -8.38 -7.48 -5.08
N THR A 159 -7.37 -8.22 -4.63
CA THR A 159 -6.93 -9.45 -5.26
C THR A 159 -6.35 -10.43 -4.23
N PRO A 160 -6.77 -11.70 -4.24
CA PRO A 160 -6.09 -12.77 -3.50
C PRO A 160 -5.02 -13.49 -4.34
N GLN A 161 -4.83 -13.08 -5.62
CA GLN A 161 -3.90 -13.73 -6.54
C GLN A 161 -2.48 -13.19 -6.35
N LEU A 162 -1.81 -13.66 -5.30
CA LEU A 162 -0.51 -13.19 -4.85
C LEU A 162 0.44 -14.37 -4.56
N PRO A 163 1.77 -14.17 -4.61
CA PRO A 163 2.69 -15.05 -3.89
C PRO A 163 2.35 -15.05 -2.39
N ILE A 164 2.72 -16.10 -1.68
CA ILE A 164 2.53 -16.18 -0.22
C ILE A 164 3.44 -15.15 0.44
N LEU A 165 2.87 -14.10 1.06
CA LEU A 165 3.66 -12.98 1.60
C LEU A 165 4.42 -13.31 2.91
N PHE A 166 4.07 -14.42 3.56
CA PHE A 166 4.65 -14.89 4.82
C PHE A 166 5.52 -16.14 4.63
N ASP A 167 6.15 -16.28 3.46
CA ASP A 167 6.99 -17.42 3.10
C ASP A 167 8.41 -17.37 3.71
N GLY A 168 8.73 -16.29 4.43
CA GLY A 168 10.04 -16.05 5.06
C GLY A 168 11.05 -15.35 4.14
N ASN A 169 10.65 -15.00 2.92
CA ASN A 169 11.45 -14.23 1.98
C ASN A 169 11.09 -12.75 2.01
N GLU A 170 12.00 -11.95 1.50
CA GLU A 170 11.74 -10.53 1.24
C GLU A 170 10.94 -10.39 -0.06
N HIS A 171 9.90 -9.56 -0.01
CA HIS A 171 9.09 -9.21 -1.18
C HIS A 171 9.36 -7.79 -1.64
N HIS A 172 9.38 -7.57 -2.96
CA HIS A 172 9.58 -6.25 -3.56
C HIS A 172 8.28 -5.77 -4.20
N VAL A 173 7.76 -4.65 -3.69
CA VAL A 173 6.50 -4.06 -4.15
C VAL A 173 6.79 -2.80 -4.96
N ARG A 174 6.10 -2.68 -6.09
CA ARG A 174 5.96 -1.41 -6.81
C ARG A 174 4.50 -1.00 -6.86
N ILE A 175 4.25 0.26 -6.55
CA ILE A 175 2.95 0.90 -6.68
C ILE A 175 3.11 2.12 -7.57
N ARG A 176 2.34 2.17 -8.65
CA ARG A 176 2.35 3.28 -9.61
C ARG A 176 0.97 3.89 -9.70
N TYR A 177 0.90 5.22 -9.58
CA TYR A 177 -0.27 5.99 -9.93
C TYR A 177 0.03 6.83 -11.17
N ASP A 178 -0.77 6.67 -12.21
CA ASP A 178 -0.74 7.50 -13.41
C ASP A 178 -2.00 8.36 -13.48
N HIS A 179 -1.87 9.63 -13.87
CA HIS A 179 -3.00 10.54 -14.05
C HIS A 179 -3.79 10.28 -15.35
N SER A 180 -3.78 9.04 -15.83
CA SER A 180 -4.53 8.59 -17.00
C SER A 180 -4.89 7.13 -16.84
N ILE A 181 -5.85 6.65 -17.62
CA ILE A 181 -6.18 5.22 -17.70
C ILE A 181 -5.87 4.74 -19.12
N PRO A 182 -4.75 4.03 -19.32
CA PRO A 182 -4.45 3.41 -20.59
C PRO A 182 -5.59 2.47 -21.03
N SER A 183 -5.95 2.51 -22.31
CA SER A 183 -7.04 1.67 -22.83
C SER A 183 -6.73 0.17 -22.73
N SER A 184 -5.43 -0.19 -22.73
CA SER A 184 -4.93 -1.54 -22.48
C SER A 184 -5.30 -2.05 -21.08
N TYR A 185 -5.23 -1.20 -20.06
CA TYR A 185 -5.49 -1.57 -18.67
C TYR A 185 -6.94 -1.95 -18.43
N LEU A 186 -7.89 -1.38 -19.18
CA LEU A 186 -9.31 -1.76 -19.10
C LEU A 186 -9.58 -3.19 -19.58
N LYS A 187 -8.64 -3.80 -20.31
CA LYS A 187 -8.72 -5.19 -20.79
C LYS A 187 -7.77 -6.11 -20.01
N ASP A 188 -7.01 -5.57 -19.07
CA ASP A 188 -6.04 -6.33 -18.30
C ASP A 188 -6.77 -7.29 -17.35
N PRO A 189 -6.40 -8.59 -17.29
CA PRO A 189 -7.04 -9.54 -16.39
C PRO A 189 -6.90 -9.16 -14.90
N CYS A 190 -5.88 -8.38 -14.55
CA CYS A 190 -5.63 -7.86 -13.22
C CYS A 190 -6.38 -6.54 -12.94
N PHE A 191 -7.14 -6.01 -13.91
CA PHE A 191 -8.06 -4.91 -13.66
C PHE A 191 -9.22 -5.35 -12.75
N LYS A 192 -9.26 -4.80 -11.54
CA LYS A 192 -10.29 -5.08 -10.53
C LYS A 192 -10.97 -3.78 -10.12
N VAL A 193 -12.27 -3.85 -9.94
CA VAL A 193 -13.05 -2.80 -9.29
C VAL A 193 -14.22 -3.44 -8.56
N SER A 194 -14.43 -3.07 -7.30
CA SER A 194 -15.55 -3.54 -6.50
C SER A 194 -16.83 -2.76 -6.83
N GLN A 195 -17.97 -3.21 -6.31
CA GLN A 195 -19.21 -2.43 -6.39
C GLN A 195 -19.06 -1.07 -5.70
N TYR A 196 -18.31 -1.00 -4.59
CA TYR A 196 -18.07 0.25 -3.87
C TYR A 196 -17.18 1.18 -4.70
N GLY A 197 -16.06 0.68 -5.22
CA GLY A 197 -15.15 1.44 -6.09
C GLY A 197 -15.85 2.00 -7.33
N ALA A 198 -16.72 1.20 -7.97
CA ALA A 198 -17.48 1.62 -9.15
C ALA A 198 -18.38 2.84 -8.89
N ARG A 199 -18.89 3.02 -7.66
CA ARG A 199 -19.70 4.20 -7.30
C ARG A 199 -18.86 5.48 -7.35
N PHE A 200 -17.63 5.46 -6.86
CA PHE A 200 -16.72 6.62 -6.91
C PHE A 200 -16.24 6.95 -8.32
N LEU A 201 -16.07 5.92 -9.15
CA LEU A 201 -15.75 6.12 -10.55
C LEU A 201 -16.90 6.80 -11.30
N SER A 202 -18.14 6.37 -11.05
CA SER A 202 -19.31 6.92 -11.73
C SER A 202 -19.58 8.40 -11.39
N SER A 203 -19.15 8.86 -10.22
CA SER A 203 -19.32 10.26 -9.78
C SER A 203 -18.15 11.16 -10.18
N SER A 204 -17.06 10.61 -10.74
CA SER A 204 -15.86 11.36 -11.09
C SER A 204 -15.85 11.75 -12.57
N PRO A 205 -15.52 13.02 -12.92
CA PRO A 205 -15.24 13.38 -14.31
C PRO A 205 -14.11 12.51 -14.88
N ARG A 206 -14.25 12.04 -16.13
CA ARG A 206 -13.25 11.15 -16.76
C ARG A 206 -11.83 11.71 -16.74
N ARG A 207 -11.68 13.04 -16.83
CA ARG A 207 -10.38 13.73 -16.80
C ARG A 207 -9.69 13.68 -15.44
N ASP A 208 -10.41 13.36 -14.36
CA ASP A 208 -9.88 13.29 -13.00
C ASP A 208 -9.57 11.83 -12.60
N LEU A 209 -9.79 10.88 -13.51
CA LEU A 209 -9.53 9.47 -13.29
C LEU A 209 -8.10 9.11 -13.71
N GLY A 210 -7.40 8.40 -12.83
CA GLY A 210 -6.11 7.77 -13.09
C GLY A 210 -6.15 6.26 -12.87
N SER A 211 -5.04 5.60 -13.17
CA SER A 211 -4.84 4.18 -12.87
C SER A 211 -3.85 4.01 -11.73
N LEU A 212 -4.19 3.18 -10.75
CA LEU A 212 -3.29 2.69 -9.73
C LEU A 212 -2.95 1.23 -10.03
N THR A 213 -1.67 0.92 -10.09
CA THR A 213 -1.16 -0.42 -10.43
C THR A 213 -0.19 -0.90 -9.36
N VAL A 214 -0.30 -2.17 -8.98
CA VAL A 214 0.53 -2.82 -7.97
C VAL A 214 1.21 -4.05 -8.57
N TRP A 215 2.52 -4.17 -8.36
CA TRP A 215 3.34 -5.34 -8.67
C TRP A 215 3.99 -5.86 -7.39
N ILE A 216 4.19 -7.17 -7.32
CA ILE A 216 4.94 -7.83 -6.25
C ILE A 216 5.85 -8.87 -6.89
N ASP A 217 7.15 -8.75 -6.62
CA ASP A 217 8.26 -9.61 -7.05
C ASP A 217 8.48 -9.72 -8.57
N ASP A 218 7.43 -9.96 -9.35
CA ASP A 218 7.40 -9.92 -10.81
C ASP A 218 6.93 -8.52 -11.28
N PHE A 219 7.82 -7.80 -11.97
CA PHE A 219 7.53 -6.46 -12.51
C PHE A 219 7.05 -6.47 -13.96
N ASP A 220 7.03 -7.63 -14.62
CA ASP A 220 6.50 -7.77 -15.97
C ASP A 220 4.96 -7.88 -15.94
N ARG A 221 4.38 -8.34 -14.82
CA ARG A 221 2.94 -8.56 -14.67
C ARG A 221 2.39 -7.97 -13.38
N PRO A 222 1.43 -7.04 -13.42
CA PRO A 222 0.83 -6.51 -12.20
C PRO A 222 -0.02 -7.57 -11.51
N VAL A 223 -0.14 -7.47 -10.18
CA VAL A 223 -1.09 -8.29 -9.40
C VAL A 223 -2.44 -7.60 -9.29
N LEU A 224 -2.48 -6.27 -9.37
CA LEU A 224 -3.69 -5.47 -9.25
C LEU A 224 -3.59 -4.20 -10.09
N VAL A 225 -4.62 -3.94 -10.88
CA VAL A 225 -4.83 -2.68 -11.59
C VAL A 225 -6.22 -2.16 -11.21
N THR A 226 -6.36 -0.88 -10.90
CA THR A 226 -7.68 -0.24 -10.74
C THR A 226 -7.69 1.17 -11.29
N ALA A 227 -8.87 1.62 -11.71
CA ALA A 227 -9.14 3.03 -11.92
C ALA A 227 -9.50 3.69 -10.59
N LEU A 228 -9.09 4.95 -10.38
CA LEU A 228 -9.55 5.79 -9.27
C LEU A 228 -9.33 7.28 -9.51
N ASN A 229 -10.08 8.13 -8.79
CA ASN A 229 -9.78 9.55 -8.63
C ASN A 229 -9.06 9.74 -7.29
N LEU A 230 -7.72 9.75 -7.31
CA LEU A 230 -6.91 9.84 -6.09
C LEU A 230 -7.23 11.10 -5.27
N MET A 231 -7.43 12.23 -5.94
CA MET A 231 -7.65 13.52 -5.25
C MET A 231 -8.98 13.57 -4.51
N SER A 232 -10.01 12.90 -5.03
CA SER A 232 -11.29 12.77 -4.32
C SER A 232 -11.14 12.02 -2.99
N PHE A 233 -10.25 11.03 -2.93
CA PHE A 233 -9.98 10.26 -1.72
C PHE A 233 -9.19 11.03 -0.67
N LEU A 234 -8.31 11.91 -1.15
CA LEU A 234 -7.46 12.74 -0.30
C LEU A 234 -8.11 14.10 0.06
N ALA A 235 -9.39 14.28 -0.30
CA ALA A 235 -10.15 15.52 -0.09
C ALA A 235 -9.48 16.77 -0.71
N TYR A 236 -8.94 16.62 -1.92
CA TYR A 236 -8.35 17.69 -2.74
C TYR A 236 -7.37 18.59 -1.95
N PRO A 237 -6.27 18.00 -1.44
CA PRO A 237 -5.32 18.74 -0.62
C PRO A 237 -4.62 19.83 -1.44
N PRO A 238 -4.19 20.94 -0.81
CA PRO A 238 -3.45 21.99 -1.49
C PRO A 238 -2.23 21.43 -2.25
N GLN A 239 -2.02 21.92 -3.47
CA GLN A 239 -0.95 21.48 -4.37
C GLN A 239 -0.96 19.98 -4.69
N GLY A 240 -2.07 19.27 -4.43
CA GLY A 240 -2.16 17.83 -4.69
C GLY A 240 -1.22 16.99 -3.81
N THR A 241 -0.94 17.47 -2.59
CA THR A 241 0.03 16.85 -1.69
C THR A 241 -0.59 15.84 -0.73
N ALA A 242 0.16 14.81 -0.33
CA ALA A 242 -0.25 13.84 0.67
C ALA A 242 0.90 13.50 1.60
N TRP A 243 0.57 13.24 2.86
CA TRP A 243 1.46 12.49 3.73
C TRP A 243 1.56 11.06 3.21
N VAL A 244 2.79 10.54 3.17
CA VAL A 244 3.10 9.20 2.66
C VAL A 244 3.72 8.41 3.80
N GLY A 245 3.22 7.21 4.03
CA GLY A 245 3.64 6.42 5.17
C GLY A 245 3.18 4.98 5.13
N PHE A 246 3.40 4.30 6.25
CA PHE A 246 2.91 2.96 6.51
C PHE A 246 2.20 2.93 7.85
N THR A 247 1.19 2.07 7.96
CA THR A 247 0.58 1.70 9.24
C THR A 247 0.55 0.18 9.36
N ALA A 248 0.61 -0.33 10.58
CA ALA A 248 0.46 -1.75 10.83
C ALA A 248 -0.16 -1.97 12.21
N SER A 249 -0.77 -3.14 12.38
CA SER A 249 -1.23 -3.57 13.69
C SER A 249 -1.15 -5.08 13.87
N THR A 250 -1.08 -5.50 15.13
CA THR A 250 -1.19 -6.88 15.56
C THR A 250 -2.44 -7.04 16.43
N GLY A 251 -2.94 -8.27 16.55
CA GLY A 251 -4.11 -8.62 17.34
C GLY A 251 -3.74 -9.42 18.58
N SER A 252 -4.55 -10.43 18.90
CA SER A 252 -4.21 -11.48 19.88
C SER A 252 -3.08 -12.39 19.40
N GLU A 253 -2.84 -12.40 18.09
CA GLU A 253 -1.69 -12.97 17.41
C GLU A 253 -0.86 -11.82 16.81
N PHE A 254 0.44 -12.03 16.62
CA PHE A 254 1.31 -10.98 16.10
C PHE A 254 2.24 -11.48 15.01
N MET A 255 2.62 -10.55 14.15
CA MET A 255 3.77 -10.63 13.26
C MET A 255 4.35 -9.21 13.11
N VAL A 256 5.63 -9.13 12.79
CA VAL A 256 6.31 -7.86 12.49
C VAL A 256 6.47 -7.75 10.98
N ALA A 257 5.99 -6.64 10.41
CA ALA A 257 6.30 -6.23 9.05
C ALA A 257 7.48 -5.26 9.11
N SER A 258 8.60 -5.63 8.50
CA SER A 258 9.79 -4.78 8.44
C SER A 258 10.05 -4.30 7.03
N ILE A 259 10.15 -2.99 6.86
CA ILE A 259 10.52 -2.33 5.61
C ILE A 259 12.04 -2.21 5.57
N ARG A 260 12.64 -2.57 4.44
CA ARG A 260 14.10 -2.53 4.24
C ARG A 260 14.54 -1.42 3.29
N GLU A 261 13.77 -1.19 2.25
CA GLU A 261 13.95 -0.11 1.27
C GLU A 261 12.62 0.61 1.08
N TRP A 262 12.66 1.93 0.88
CA TRP A 262 11.47 2.73 0.64
C TRP A 262 11.77 3.98 -0.21
N ASN A 263 11.26 3.99 -1.44
CA ASN A 263 11.59 4.98 -2.45
C ASN A 263 10.32 5.55 -3.08
N LEU A 264 10.20 6.87 -3.11
CA LEU A 264 9.12 7.58 -3.77
C LEU A 264 9.68 8.53 -4.83
N GLN A 265 9.25 8.33 -6.07
CA GLN A 265 9.41 9.29 -7.16
C GLN A 265 8.04 9.88 -7.52
N VAL A 266 7.88 11.18 -7.31
CA VAL A 266 6.68 11.93 -7.74
C VAL A 266 6.91 12.53 -9.13
N GLY A 267 5.83 12.69 -9.91
CA GLY A 267 5.91 13.26 -11.26
C GLY A 267 6.67 12.38 -12.25
N ALA A 268 6.75 11.08 -12.01
CA ALA A 268 7.32 10.12 -12.96
C ALA A 268 6.35 9.90 -14.14
N CYS A 269 6.87 9.89 -15.37
CA CYS A 269 6.04 9.75 -16.55
C CYS A 269 5.74 8.30 -16.95
N MET A 270 4.59 8.16 -17.60
CA MET A 270 4.17 7.09 -18.51
C MET A 270 5.28 6.33 -19.24
N ASP A 271 5.85 5.21 -18.78
CA ASP A 271 6.92 4.48 -19.50
C ASP A 271 8.09 5.38 -19.99
N ASP A 272 8.44 6.40 -19.20
CA ASP A 272 9.38 7.47 -19.58
C ASP A 272 9.10 8.09 -20.97
N CYS A 273 7.81 8.28 -21.26
CA CYS A 273 7.31 8.77 -22.55
C CYS A 273 7.77 7.92 -23.75
N ASN A 274 8.06 6.63 -23.53
CA ASN A 274 8.57 5.68 -24.53
C ASN A 274 9.78 6.23 -25.32
N ASP A 275 10.58 7.11 -24.71
CA ASP A 275 11.67 7.85 -25.36
C ASP A 275 11.24 8.70 -26.58
N ASN A 276 9.93 8.95 -26.75
CA ASN A 276 9.32 9.70 -27.85
C ASN A 276 8.70 11.02 -27.38
N GLY A 277 9.30 11.65 -26.36
CA GLY A 277 8.85 12.92 -25.83
C GLY A 277 9.59 13.33 -24.56
N PHE A 278 9.13 14.44 -23.97
CA PHE A 278 9.69 14.98 -22.73
C PHE A 278 8.73 14.79 -21.56
N CYS A 279 9.27 14.32 -20.44
CA CYS A 279 8.52 14.22 -19.19
C CYS A 279 8.49 15.57 -18.46
N LEU A 280 7.29 16.10 -18.23
CA LEU A 280 7.07 17.29 -17.42
C LEU A 280 6.03 17.00 -16.33
N ASP A 281 6.48 16.90 -15.08
CA ASP A 281 5.61 16.72 -13.90
C ASP A 281 4.60 15.55 -14.06
N GLY A 282 5.08 14.40 -14.55
CA GLY A 282 4.26 13.20 -14.78
C GLY A 282 3.44 13.21 -16.07
N PHE A 283 3.49 14.29 -16.86
CA PHE A 283 2.86 14.39 -18.16
C PHE A 283 3.89 14.26 -19.29
N CYS A 284 3.58 13.41 -20.27
CA CYS A 284 4.38 13.31 -21.47
C CYS A 284 3.98 14.38 -22.50
N ILE A 285 4.97 15.17 -22.92
CA ILE A 285 4.88 16.06 -24.08
C ILE A 285 5.52 15.31 -25.25
N CYS A 286 4.71 14.74 -26.13
CA CYS A 286 5.18 13.89 -27.21
C CYS A 286 5.88 14.69 -28.32
N ASP A 287 6.90 14.08 -28.89
CA ASP A 287 7.56 14.57 -30.08
C ASP A 287 6.62 14.50 -31.30
N GLU A 288 6.95 15.24 -32.35
CA GLU A 288 6.16 15.26 -33.58
C GLU A 288 6.02 13.84 -34.17
N GLY A 289 4.78 13.46 -34.49
CA GLY A 289 4.45 12.12 -34.97
C GLY A 289 4.00 11.14 -33.87
N PHE A 290 4.17 11.48 -32.59
CA PHE A 290 3.72 10.66 -31.46
C PHE A 290 2.56 11.31 -30.70
N ARG A 291 1.79 10.49 -29.98
CA ARG A 291 0.65 10.89 -29.15
C ARG A 291 0.36 9.85 -28.06
N GLY A 292 -0.63 10.16 -27.23
CA GLY A 292 -1.05 9.33 -26.10
C GLY A 292 -0.34 9.73 -24.80
N SER A 293 -0.80 9.19 -23.66
CA SER A 293 -0.30 9.57 -22.33
C SER A 293 1.15 9.11 -22.06
N SER A 294 1.67 8.21 -22.89
CA SER A 294 3.04 7.71 -22.82
C SER A 294 3.83 7.90 -24.13
N CYS A 295 3.28 8.64 -25.11
CA CYS A 295 3.90 8.82 -26.45
C CYS A 295 4.21 7.52 -27.21
N ARG A 296 3.46 6.45 -26.92
CA ARG A 296 3.57 5.17 -27.61
C ARG A 296 2.85 5.13 -28.95
N ASP A 297 1.75 5.88 -29.06
CA ASP A 297 0.88 5.85 -30.24
C ASP A 297 1.40 6.82 -31.31
N VAL A 298 1.30 6.44 -32.58
CA VAL A 298 1.72 7.29 -33.71
C VAL A 298 0.50 8.08 -34.24
N ASN A 299 0.74 9.31 -34.69
CA ASN A 299 -0.22 10.08 -35.47
C ASN A 299 -0.35 9.44 -36.86
N VAL A 300 -1.56 8.97 -37.20
CA VAL A 300 -1.87 8.41 -38.53
C VAL A 300 -2.24 9.54 -39.48
#